data_AF-A0ABD1QA17-F1
#
_entry.id   AF-A0ABD1QA17-F1
#
_cell.length_a   1.000
_cell.length_b   1.000
_cell.length_c   1.000
_cell.angle_alpha   90.00
_cell.angle_beta   90.00
_cell.angle_gamma   90.00
#
_symmetry.space_group_name_H-M   'P 1'
#
loop_
_entity.id
_entity.type
_entity.pdbx_description
1 polymer ?
#
loop_
_entity_poly.entity_id
_entity_poly.type
_entity_poly.pdbx_seq_one_letter_code
_entity_poly.pdbx_strand_id
1 'polypeptide(L)'
;MATKNLLQSQLDVPKISTRLMENEKKPKKFKVKKVMPFTLYCEHCNFCVEKGNKIDAVKKEAGWEKVFDIPIWRFQFKCYSCSSPFSIKFDAGRNEHIIEYGATLISKKTHSST
;
A
#
# COMPACT_ATOMS: atom_id res chain seq x y z
N MET A 1 59.43 4.24 -25.47
CA MET A 1 58.48 4.10 -24.35
C MET A 1 57.07 4.34 -24.90
N ALA A 2 56.36 3.27 -25.24
CA ALA A 2 55.01 3.36 -25.82
C ALA A 2 54.03 2.70 -24.86
N THR A 3 53.46 3.47 -23.94
CA THR A 3 52.31 3.03 -23.15
C THR A 3 51.06 3.38 -23.93
N LYS A 4 50.56 2.40 -24.69
CA LYS A 4 49.25 2.45 -25.32
C LYS A 4 48.22 2.59 -24.21
N ASN A 5 47.58 3.76 -24.12
CA ASN A 5 46.42 3.98 -23.26
C ASN A 5 45.27 3.12 -23.80
N LEU A 6 45.11 1.97 -23.16
CA LEU A 6 43.99 1.06 -23.36
C LEU A 6 42.83 1.60 -22.51
N LEU A 7 41.94 2.37 -23.12
CA LEU A 7 40.61 2.61 -22.54
C LEU A 7 39.55 2.45 -23.62
N GLN A 8 39.30 1.19 -23.89
CA GLN A 8 38.09 0.71 -24.54
C GLN A 8 36.93 0.94 -23.57
N SER A 9 35.97 1.78 -23.92
CA SER A 9 34.54 1.60 -23.65
C SER A 9 33.76 2.86 -24.01
N GLN A 10 33.59 3.09 -25.31
CA GLN A 10 32.36 3.74 -25.75
C GLN A 10 31.24 2.71 -25.61
N LEU A 11 30.72 2.55 -24.40
CA LEU A 11 29.38 1.97 -24.23
C LEU A 11 28.42 3.11 -24.53
N ASP A 12 27.95 3.17 -25.77
CA ASP A 12 26.83 4.03 -26.13
C ASP A 12 25.59 3.54 -25.36
N VAL A 13 25.35 4.15 -24.21
CA VAL A 13 24.16 3.91 -23.41
C VAL A 13 22.96 4.29 -24.28
N PRO A 14 22.09 3.34 -24.68
CA PRO A 14 20.93 3.68 -25.48
C PRO A 14 20.07 4.68 -24.71
N LYS A 15 19.50 5.68 -25.41
CA LYS A 15 18.56 6.68 -24.86
C LYS A 15 17.33 5.98 -24.25
N ILE A 16 17.45 5.51 -23.00
CA ILE A 16 16.38 4.93 -22.17
C ILE A 16 15.39 6.03 -21.68
N SER A 17 15.62 7.30 -22.04
CA SER A 17 15.07 8.44 -21.32
C SER A 17 13.64 8.87 -21.67
N THR A 18 13.03 8.39 -22.76
CA THR A 18 11.69 8.91 -23.15
C THR A 18 10.50 8.19 -22.51
N ARG A 19 10.63 6.91 -22.12
CA ARG A 19 9.51 6.16 -21.50
C ARG A 19 9.33 6.41 -20.00
N LEU A 20 10.29 7.04 -19.34
CA LEU A 20 10.23 7.33 -17.91
C LEU A 20 9.30 8.51 -17.59
N MET A 21 9.20 9.49 -18.49
CA MET A 21 8.53 10.78 -18.22
C MET A 21 6.99 10.70 -18.24
N GLU A 22 6.39 9.76 -18.97
CA GLU A 22 4.91 9.59 -18.97
C GLU A 22 4.37 8.91 -17.72
N ASN A 23 5.22 8.19 -16.97
CA ASN A 23 4.81 7.46 -15.77
C ASN A 23 4.83 8.31 -14.49
N GLU A 24 5.39 9.52 -14.50
CA GLU A 24 5.51 10.36 -13.31
C GLU A 24 4.18 10.96 -12.84
N LYS A 25 3.18 11.08 -13.72
CA LYS A 25 1.86 11.62 -13.36
C LYS A 25 0.98 10.62 -12.58
N LYS A 26 1.34 9.34 -12.52
CA LYS A 26 0.54 8.32 -11.83
C LYS A 26 1.02 8.16 -10.38
N PRO A 27 0.11 8.09 -9.40
CA PRO A 27 0.50 7.84 -8.02
C PRO A 27 1.21 6.48 -7.93
N LYS A 28 2.41 6.49 -7.33
CA LYS A 28 3.25 5.29 -7.18
C LYS A 28 2.49 4.23 -6.36
N LYS A 29 2.45 3.00 -6.88
CA LYS A 29 1.79 1.85 -6.24
C LYS A 29 2.86 0.87 -5.79
N PHE A 30 2.89 0.55 -4.50
CA PHE A 30 3.84 -0.42 -3.94
C PHE A 30 3.09 -1.69 -3.53
N LYS A 31 3.57 -2.85 -3.96
CA LYS A 31 3.07 -4.14 -3.47
C LYS A 31 3.74 -4.45 -2.13
N VAL A 32 2.96 -4.65 -1.08
CA VAL A 32 3.44 -4.92 0.29
C VAL A 32 2.64 -6.06 0.90
N LYS A 33 3.25 -6.83 1.82
CA LYS A 33 2.51 -7.78 2.68
C LYS A 33 2.21 -7.11 4.01
N LYS A 34 0.95 -7.12 4.45
CA LYS A 34 0.51 -6.51 5.71
C LYS A 34 -0.21 -7.54 6.58
N VAL A 35 0.10 -7.53 7.87
CA VAL A 35 -0.64 -8.29 8.90
C VAL A 35 -1.89 -7.51 9.26
N MET A 36 -3.05 -8.14 9.24
CA MET A 36 -4.31 -7.50 9.61
C MET A 36 -4.38 -7.27 11.13
N PRO A 37 -4.58 -6.04 11.64
CA PRO A 37 -4.57 -5.77 13.07
C PRO A 37 -5.91 -6.01 13.79
N PHE A 38 -6.99 -6.22 13.03
CA PHE A 38 -8.35 -6.47 13.54
C PHE A 38 -9.08 -7.50 12.68
N THR A 39 -10.20 -8.00 13.17
CA THR A 39 -11.07 -8.89 12.40
C THR A 39 -12.07 -8.07 11.58
N LEU A 40 -12.21 -8.41 10.29
CA LEU A 40 -13.17 -7.78 9.40
C LEU A 40 -13.95 -8.82 8.57
N TYR A 41 -15.13 -8.43 8.11
CA TYR A 41 -15.93 -9.21 7.17
C TYR A 41 -15.97 -8.52 5.82
N CYS A 42 -15.86 -9.29 4.74
CA CYS A 42 -16.08 -8.77 3.39
C CYS A 42 -17.57 -8.56 3.14
N GLU A 43 -17.96 -7.37 2.68
CA GLU A 43 -19.36 -7.02 2.40
C GLU A 43 -19.97 -7.83 1.24
N HIS A 44 -19.13 -8.43 0.38
CA HIS A 44 -19.61 -9.15 -0.81
C HIS A 44 -19.87 -10.64 -0.59
N CYS A 45 -19.05 -11.31 0.21
CA CYS A 45 -19.15 -12.77 0.42
C CYS A 45 -19.17 -13.18 1.89
N ASN A 46 -19.19 -12.22 2.82
CA ASN A 46 -19.15 -12.45 4.27
C ASN A 46 -17.95 -13.29 4.74
N PHE A 47 -16.88 -13.37 3.94
CA PHE A 47 -15.66 -14.02 4.36
C PHE A 47 -15.00 -13.22 5.49
N CYS A 48 -14.65 -13.91 6.57
CA CYS A 48 -13.99 -13.33 7.73
C CYS A 48 -12.48 -13.33 7.54
N VAL A 49 -11.86 -12.15 7.68
CA VAL A 49 -10.41 -12.02 7.81
C VAL A 49 -10.10 -11.77 9.27
N GLU A 50 -9.52 -12.76 9.92
CA GLU A 50 -9.12 -12.66 11.33
C GLU A 50 -7.88 -11.78 11.54
N LYS A 51 -7.78 -11.20 12.73
CA LYS A 51 -6.57 -10.54 13.21
C LYS A 51 -5.37 -11.49 13.11
N GLY A 52 -4.25 -10.99 12.59
CA GLY A 52 -3.00 -11.75 12.45
C GLY A 52 -2.76 -12.32 11.05
N ASN A 53 -3.78 -12.34 10.19
CA ASN A 53 -3.62 -12.82 8.81
C ASN A 53 -2.71 -11.92 7.98
N LYS A 54 -1.80 -12.55 7.21
CA LYS A 54 -0.85 -11.86 6.31
C LYS A 54 -1.42 -11.76 4.90
N ILE A 55 -1.78 -10.55 4.49
CA ILE A 55 -2.44 -10.29 3.19
C ILE A 55 -1.57 -9.41 2.31
N ASP A 56 -1.54 -9.74 1.03
CA ASP A 56 -0.95 -8.87 0.02
C ASP A 56 -1.82 -7.62 -0.17
N ALA A 57 -1.18 -6.46 -0.17
CA ALA A 57 -1.80 -5.16 -0.29
C ALA A 57 -1.06 -4.29 -1.29
N VAL A 58 -1.79 -3.35 -1.88
CA VAL A 58 -1.20 -2.27 -2.67
C VAL A 58 -1.24 -1.00 -1.82
N LYS A 59 -0.07 -0.53 -1.40
CA LYS A 59 0.12 0.74 -0.71
C LYS A 59 0.08 1.88 -1.74
N LYS A 60 -0.79 2.84 -1.50
CA LYS A 60 -0.98 4.07 -2.27
C LYS A 60 -0.96 5.27 -1.36
N GLU A 61 -0.41 6.37 -1.84
CA GLU A 61 -0.55 7.67 -1.20
C GLU A 61 -1.99 8.18 -1.40
N ALA A 62 -2.63 8.61 -0.31
CA ALA A 62 -4.02 9.09 -0.32
C ALA A 62 -4.13 10.60 -0.11
N GLY A 63 -3.07 11.24 0.38
CA GLY A 63 -3.01 12.66 0.67
C GLY A 63 -1.95 12.96 1.72
N TRP A 64 -1.97 14.19 2.23
CA TRP A 64 -1.02 14.69 3.23
C TRP A 64 -1.76 15.18 4.47
N GLU A 65 -1.31 14.78 5.66
CA GLU A 65 -1.85 15.27 6.92
C GLU A 65 -1.09 16.52 7.38
N LYS A 66 -1.77 17.67 7.43
CA LYS A 66 -1.15 18.98 7.73
C LYS A 66 -0.68 19.14 9.18
N VAL A 67 -1.28 18.39 10.11
CA VAL A 67 -0.99 18.56 11.56
C VAL A 67 0.34 17.91 11.93
N PHE A 68 0.65 16.77 11.32
CA PHE A 68 1.84 15.97 11.65
C PHE A 68 2.86 15.92 10.52
N ASP A 69 2.58 16.54 9.37
CA ASP A 69 3.41 16.51 8.16
C ASP A 69 3.82 15.09 7.72
N ILE A 70 2.88 14.15 7.84
CA ILE A 70 3.07 12.75 7.46
C ILE A 70 2.12 12.42 6.28
N PRO A 71 2.59 11.65 5.28
CA PRO A 71 1.73 11.19 4.20
C PRO A 71 0.70 10.18 4.70
N ILE A 72 -0.53 10.34 4.25
CA ILE A 72 -1.61 9.41 4.57
C ILE A 72 -1.57 8.23 3.60
N TRP A 73 -1.47 7.03 4.16
CA TRP A 73 -1.39 5.80 3.38
C TRP A 73 -2.75 5.10 3.27
N ARG A 74 -3.06 4.68 2.05
CA ARG A 74 -4.17 3.80 1.72
C ARG A 74 -3.64 2.44 1.30
N PHE A 75 -4.18 1.40 1.91
CA PHE A 75 -3.87 0.00 1.60
C PHE A 75 -5.08 -0.63 0.92
N GLN A 76 -4.91 -1.02 -0.33
CA GLN A 76 -5.93 -1.75 -1.08
C GLN A 76 -5.62 -3.24 -1.03
N PHE A 77 -6.60 -4.01 -0.59
CA PHE A 77 -6.52 -5.46 -0.46
C PHE A 77 -7.50 -6.13 -1.43
N LYS A 78 -7.38 -7.45 -1.57
CA LYS A 78 -8.36 -8.30 -2.25
C LYS A 78 -8.85 -9.36 -1.27
N CYS A 79 -10.15 -9.62 -1.26
CA CYS A 79 -10.72 -10.72 -0.48
C CYS A 79 -10.18 -12.06 -1.00
N TYR A 80 -9.82 -12.99 -0.10
CA TYR A 80 -9.35 -14.33 -0.47
C TYR A 80 -10.42 -15.18 -1.15
N SER A 81 -11.69 -14.99 -0.81
CA SER A 81 -12.80 -15.80 -1.31
C SER A 81 -13.35 -15.24 -2.63
N CYS A 82 -13.80 -13.99 -2.65
CA CYS A 82 -14.48 -13.41 -3.83
C CYS A 82 -13.60 -12.51 -4.69
N SER A 83 -12.33 -12.28 -4.30
CA SER A 83 -11.42 -11.32 -4.96
C SER A 83 -11.92 -9.87 -5.03
N SER A 84 -13.03 -9.53 -4.36
CA SER A 84 -13.53 -8.16 -4.31
C SER A 84 -12.53 -7.25 -3.60
N PRO A 85 -12.25 -6.05 -4.12
CA PRO A 85 -11.32 -5.11 -3.51
C PRO A 85 -11.94 -4.44 -2.29
N PHE A 86 -11.13 -4.26 -1.24
CA PHE A 86 -11.47 -3.42 -0.10
C PHE A 86 -10.28 -2.51 0.26
N SER A 87 -10.56 -1.38 0.91
CA SER A 87 -9.55 -0.34 1.15
C SER A 87 -9.55 0.12 2.60
N ILE A 88 -8.35 0.25 3.17
CA ILE A 88 -8.14 0.73 4.53
C ILE A 88 -7.18 1.92 4.48
N LYS A 89 -7.58 3.01 5.13
CA LYS A 89 -6.77 4.22 5.32
C LYS A 89 -6.27 4.27 6.76
N PHE A 90 -5.02 4.68 6.96
CA PHE A 90 -4.49 4.94 8.29
C PHE A 90 -4.60 6.43 8.63
N ASP A 91 -5.14 6.74 9.82
CA ASP A 91 -5.25 8.08 10.38
C ASP A 91 -4.18 8.24 11.48
N ALA A 92 -3.17 9.09 11.26
CA ALA A 92 -2.05 9.20 12.19
C ALA A 92 -2.45 9.96 13.47
N GLY A 93 -3.36 10.93 13.37
CA GLY A 93 -3.85 11.69 14.54
C GLY A 93 -4.60 10.83 15.56
N ARG A 94 -5.42 9.89 15.11
CA ARG A 94 -6.15 8.96 16.00
C ARG A 94 -5.45 7.61 16.20
N ASN A 95 -4.39 7.34 15.45
CA ASN A 95 -3.74 6.02 15.40
C ASN A 95 -4.72 4.88 15.06
N GLU A 96 -5.72 5.19 14.24
CA GLU A 96 -6.82 4.29 13.88
C GLU A 96 -6.75 3.92 12.39
N HIS A 97 -7.25 2.73 12.08
CA HIS A 97 -7.45 2.30 10.70
C HIS A 97 -8.92 2.47 10.35
N ILE A 98 -9.19 3.21 9.28
CA ILE A 98 -10.53 3.52 8.80
C ILE A 98 -10.77 2.69 7.55
N ILE A 99 -11.85 1.91 7.54
CA ILE A 99 -12.28 1.24 6.30
C ILE A 99 -12.96 2.27 5.40
N GLU A 100 -12.51 2.36 4.15
CA GLU A 100 -13.16 3.22 3.15
C GLU A 100 -14.32 2.50 2.46
N TYR A 101 -14.14 1.23 2.08
CA TYR A 101 -15.17 0.43 1.39
C TYR A 101 -14.85 -1.07 1.40
N GLY A 102 -15.89 -1.90 1.18
CA GLY A 102 -15.79 -3.32 0.83
C GLY A 102 -15.60 -4.27 2.01
N ALA A 103 -15.62 -3.72 3.23
CA ALA A 103 -15.44 -4.48 4.46
C ALA A 103 -16.09 -3.80 5.67
N THR A 104 -16.51 -4.61 6.64
CA THR A 104 -17.07 -4.15 7.91
C THR A 104 -16.21 -4.63 9.08
N LEU A 105 -15.88 -3.74 10.02
CA LEU A 105 -15.18 -4.10 11.25
C LEU A 105 -16.12 -4.77 12.24
N ILE A 106 -15.63 -5.81 12.91
CA ILE A 106 -16.25 -6.24 14.17
C ILE A 106 -15.79 -5.23 15.23
N SER A 107 -16.68 -4.34 15.67
CA SER A 107 -16.41 -3.53 16.84
C SER A 107 -16.08 -4.47 17.99
N LYS A 108 -14.88 -4.37 18.58
CA LYS A 108 -14.70 -4.91 19.93
C LYS A 108 -15.73 -4.18 20.77
N LYS A 109 -16.76 -4.87 21.26
CA LYS A 109 -17.53 -4.37 22.39
C LYS A 109 -16.47 -4.12 23.46
N THR A 110 -16.19 -2.85 23.75
CA THR A 110 -15.43 -2.46 24.93
C THR A 110 -16.01 -3.26 26.08
N HIS A 111 -15.17 -4.02 26.78
CA HIS A 111 -15.55 -4.54 28.08
C HIS A 111 -15.94 -3.31 28.90
N SER A 112 -17.24 -3.05 29.01
CA SER A 112 -17.79 -2.21 30.05
C SER A 112 -17.48 -2.97 31.34
N SER A 113 -16.33 -2.67 31.93
CA SER A 113 -16.04 -3.00 33.30
C SER A 113 -17.14 -2.36 34.14
N THR A 114 -18.03 -3.23 34.62
CA THR A 114 -18.94 -2.98 35.75
C THR A 114 -18.16 -2.43 36.93
#